data_AF-A0A3D5LKJ8-F1
#
_entry.id   AF-A0A3D5LKJ8-F1
#
_cell.length_a   1.000
_cell.length_b   1.000
_cell.length_c   1.000
_cell.angle_alpha   90.00
_cell.angle_beta   90.00
_cell.angle_gamma   90.00
#
_symmetry.space_group_name_H-M   'P 1'
#
loop_
_entity.id
_entity.type
_entity.pdbx_description
1 polymer ?
#
loop_
_entity_poly.entity_id
_entity_poly.type
_entity_poly.pdbx_seq_one_letter_code
_entity_poly.pdbx_strand_id
1 'polypeptide(L)'
;MAEKKIGEIREELKAVDDEKLPSFIETYEKDERSGVVKIVEQAKKRIEKLEAEKLRIENLKKYEREYADCGYICGIDEVGRGPLAGPVVAGAVILPKDCDILYINDSKKLSAAKREELYDVIMEKAVAVGIGMASPQRIDEINILQATYEAMREAISKLSVKPDILLNDAVTIP
;
A
#
# COMPACT_ATOMS: atom_id res chain seq x y z
N MET A 1 19.52 26.31 -30.78
CA MET A 1 19.79 24.95 -30.27
C MET A 1 18.86 24.01 -31.01
N ALA A 2 19.33 22.87 -31.51
CA ALA A 2 18.48 21.96 -32.28
C ALA A 2 17.31 21.50 -31.40
N GLU A 3 16.09 21.71 -31.85
CA GLU A 3 14.90 21.25 -31.14
C GLU A 3 14.92 19.72 -31.06
N LYS A 4 14.82 19.17 -29.84
CA LYS A 4 14.71 17.72 -29.64
C LYS A 4 13.55 17.16 -30.46
N LYS A 5 13.73 15.95 -30.98
CA LYS A 5 12.68 15.23 -31.71
C LYS A 5 11.58 14.81 -30.73
N ILE A 6 10.34 14.80 -31.21
CA ILE A 6 9.17 14.37 -30.40
C ILE A 6 9.36 12.98 -29.77
N GLY A 7 10.02 12.06 -30.49
CA GLY A 7 10.34 10.73 -29.98
C GLY A 7 11.27 10.77 -28.76
N GLU A 8 12.28 11.66 -28.77
CA GLU A 8 13.23 11.83 -27.67
C GLU A 8 12.53 12.40 -26.43
N ILE A 9 11.67 13.41 -26.61
CA ILE A 9 10.88 14.03 -25.53
C ILE A 9 9.93 13.01 -24.90
N ARG A 10 9.39 12.08 -25.69
CA ARG A 10 8.52 11.00 -25.18
C ARG A 10 9.31 9.98 -24.34
N GLU A 11 10.50 9.59 -24.77
CA GLU A 11 11.34 8.69 -23.97
C GLU A 11 11.81 9.38 -22.69
N GLU A 12 12.09 10.68 -22.74
CA GLU A 12 12.37 11.49 -21.56
C GLU A 12 11.20 11.49 -20.57
N LEU A 13 9.94 11.66 -21.02
CA LEU A 13 8.77 11.55 -20.14
C LEU A 13 8.60 10.15 -19.52
N LYS A 14 9.02 9.08 -20.20
CA LYS A 14 8.95 7.73 -19.62
C LYS A 14 10.01 7.52 -18.55
N ALA A 15 11.20 8.06 -18.78
CA ALA A 15 12.36 7.90 -17.89
C ALA A 15 12.37 8.91 -16.73
N VAL A 16 11.61 10.01 -16.82
CA VAL A 16 11.59 11.03 -15.78
C VAL A 16 10.91 10.50 -14.51
N ASP A 17 11.60 10.69 -13.40
CA ASP A 17 11.07 10.45 -12.06
C ASP A 17 9.93 11.44 -11.77
N ASP A 18 8.98 11.01 -10.94
CA ASP A 18 7.82 11.83 -10.60
C ASP A 18 8.21 13.19 -9.97
N GLU A 19 9.30 13.25 -9.22
CA GLU A 19 9.83 14.49 -8.61
C GLU A 19 10.31 15.51 -9.64
N LYS A 20 10.73 15.07 -10.83
CA LYS A 20 11.27 15.93 -11.89
C LYS A 20 10.23 16.29 -12.95
N LEU A 21 9.00 15.77 -12.85
CA LEU A 21 7.90 16.10 -13.76
C LEU A 21 7.59 17.60 -13.84
N PRO A 22 7.62 18.40 -12.75
CA PRO A 22 7.40 19.84 -12.85
C PRO A 22 8.42 20.55 -13.74
N SER A 23 9.71 20.20 -13.57
CA SER A 23 10.80 20.75 -14.39
C SER A 23 10.70 20.31 -15.86
N PHE A 24 10.28 19.06 -16.11
CA PHE A 24 9.99 18.58 -17.45
C PHE A 24 8.89 19.40 -18.12
N ILE A 25 7.79 19.67 -17.40
CA ILE A 25 6.68 20.49 -17.93
C ILE A 25 7.17 21.89 -18.25
N GLU A 26 7.85 22.56 -17.32
CA GLU A 26 8.38 23.92 -17.52
C GLU A 26 9.28 24.03 -18.76
N THR A 27 10.08 22.98 -19.02
CA THR A 27 11.00 22.92 -20.17
C THR A 27 10.26 22.90 -21.51
N TYR A 28 9.13 22.19 -21.60
CA TYR A 28 8.43 21.94 -22.87
C TYR A 28 7.06 22.62 -22.99
N GLU A 29 6.57 23.32 -21.97
CA GLU A 29 5.23 23.92 -21.96
C GLU A 29 5.03 25.01 -23.02
N LYS A 30 6.10 25.68 -23.44
CA LYS A 30 6.07 26.71 -24.49
C LYS A 30 6.17 26.14 -25.91
N ASP A 31 6.31 24.83 -26.07
CA ASP A 31 6.42 24.17 -27.37
C ASP A 31 5.04 24.02 -28.03
N GLU A 32 4.83 24.64 -29.18
CA GLU A 32 3.55 24.66 -29.89
C GLU A 32 3.32 23.40 -30.76
N ARG A 33 4.32 22.53 -30.92
CA ARG A 33 4.18 21.32 -31.75
C ARG A 33 3.14 20.41 -31.11
N SER A 34 2.09 20.09 -31.88
CA SER A 34 0.95 19.29 -31.39
C SER A 34 1.32 17.95 -30.73
N GLY A 35 2.44 17.34 -31.13
CA GLY A 35 2.99 16.15 -30.48
C GLY A 35 3.58 16.42 -29.10
N VAL A 36 4.26 17.55 -28.91
CA VAL A 36 4.88 17.94 -27.63
C VAL A 36 3.82 18.46 -26.66
N VAL A 37 2.85 19.24 -27.13
CA VAL A 37 1.68 19.66 -26.33
C VAL A 37 1.00 18.44 -25.68
N LYS A 38 0.73 17.39 -26.46
CA LYS A 38 0.15 16.13 -25.93
C LYS A 38 1.04 15.43 -24.90
N ILE A 39 2.36 15.51 -25.05
CA ILE A 39 3.32 14.93 -24.09
C ILE A 39 3.28 15.73 -22.78
N VAL A 40 3.25 17.06 -22.86
CA VAL A 40 3.13 17.94 -21.68
C VAL A 40 1.79 17.72 -20.97
N GLU A 41 0.68 17.59 -21.70
CA GLU A 41 -0.63 17.23 -21.12
C GLU A 41 -0.59 15.87 -20.40
N GLN A 42 0.10 14.88 -20.98
CA GLN A 42 0.30 13.59 -20.35
C GLN A 42 1.11 13.70 -19.04
N ALA A 43 2.16 14.54 -19.03
CA ALA A 43 2.95 14.83 -17.83
C ALA A 43 2.11 15.52 -16.74
N LYS A 44 1.30 16.52 -17.11
CA LYS A 44 0.36 17.21 -16.19
C LYS A 44 -0.62 16.23 -15.56
N LYS A 45 -1.27 15.37 -16.37
CA LYS A 45 -2.17 14.32 -15.87
C LYS A 45 -1.47 13.30 -14.97
N ARG A 46 -0.18 13.03 -15.18
CA ARG A 46 0.61 12.15 -14.31
C ARG A 46 0.81 12.79 -12.93
N ILE A 47 1.12 14.09 -12.87
CA ILE A 47 1.19 14.85 -11.61
C ILE A 47 -0.16 14.84 -10.88
N GLU A 48 -1.24 15.20 -11.58
CA GLU A 48 -2.59 15.24 -10.97
C GLU A 48 -2.98 13.89 -10.36
N LYS A 49 -2.69 12.78 -11.05
CA LYS A 49 -2.93 11.43 -10.52
C LYS A 49 -2.09 11.12 -9.29
N LEU A 50 -0.83 11.53 -9.27
CA LEU A 50 0.05 11.33 -8.13
C LEU A 50 -0.42 12.12 -6.91
N GLU A 51 -0.83 13.38 -7.10
CA GLU A 51 -1.38 14.22 -6.04
C GLU A 51 -2.69 13.65 -5.48
N ALA A 52 -3.60 13.20 -6.36
CA ALA A 52 -4.82 12.54 -5.94
C ALA A 52 -4.54 11.24 -5.16
N GLU A 53 -3.52 10.49 -5.54
CA GLU A 53 -3.09 9.29 -4.83
C GLU A 53 -2.50 9.60 -3.45
N LYS A 54 -1.63 10.63 -3.36
CA LYS A 54 -1.11 11.10 -2.06
C LYS A 54 -2.24 11.50 -1.13
N LEU A 55 -3.22 12.25 -1.63
CA LEU A 55 -4.40 12.64 -0.85
C LEU A 55 -5.23 11.43 -0.42
N ARG A 56 -5.38 10.42 -1.28
CA ARG A 56 -6.09 9.17 -0.95
C ARG A 56 -5.40 8.42 0.18
N ILE A 57 -4.08 8.25 0.10
CA ILE A 57 -3.29 7.60 1.16
C ILE A 57 -3.40 8.38 2.46
N GLU A 58 -3.36 9.71 2.38
CA GLU A 58 -3.50 10.56 3.56
C GLU A 58 -4.85 10.37 4.28
N ASN A 59 -5.92 10.23 3.50
CA ASN A 59 -7.24 9.97 4.04
C ASN A 59 -7.36 8.56 4.66
N LEU A 60 -6.60 7.58 4.16
CA LEU A 60 -6.56 6.24 4.76
C LEU A 60 -5.90 6.26 6.14
N LYS A 61 -4.87 7.09 6.33
CA LYS A 61 -4.13 7.25 7.59
C LYS A 61 -4.91 7.95 8.71
N LYS A 62 -6.22 8.13 8.56
CA LYS A 62 -7.07 8.86 9.50
C LYS A 62 -6.94 8.29 10.92
N TYR A 63 -7.00 6.98 11.07
CA TYR A 63 -6.98 6.33 12.39
C TYR A 63 -5.57 6.36 12.98
N GLU A 64 -4.54 6.13 12.17
CA GLU A 64 -3.14 6.25 12.59
C GLU A 64 -2.83 7.65 13.11
N ARG A 65 -3.42 8.69 12.51
CA ARG A 65 -3.32 10.08 12.99
C ARG A 65 -4.10 10.33 14.27
N GLU A 66 -5.30 9.76 14.38
CA GLU A 66 -6.12 9.85 15.59
C GLU A 66 -5.37 9.26 16.80
N TYR A 67 -4.59 8.20 16.58
CA TYR A 67 -3.78 7.54 17.59
C TYR A 67 -2.27 7.88 17.48
N ALA A 68 -1.91 9.04 16.92
CA ALA A 68 -0.51 9.41 16.68
C ALA A 68 0.34 9.48 17.96
N ASP A 69 -0.29 9.74 19.11
CA ASP A 69 0.36 9.79 20.42
C ASP A 69 0.72 8.39 20.96
N CYS A 70 0.11 7.33 20.40
CA CYS A 70 0.51 5.96 20.69
C CYS A 70 1.91 5.67 20.09
N GLY A 71 2.64 4.72 20.67
CA GLY A 71 3.95 4.31 20.17
C GLY A 71 3.82 3.54 18.86
N TYR A 72 3.56 2.24 18.96
CA TYR A 72 3.41 1.32 17.83
C TYR A 72 1.93 1.02 17.55
N ILE A 73 1.51 1.37 16.33
CA ILE A 73 0.17 1.08 15.79
C ILE A 73 0.30 -0.14 14.88
N CYS A 74 -0.45 -1.19 15.16
CA CYS A 74 -0.46 -2.42 14.34
C CYS A 74 -1.75 -2.55 13.56
N GLY A 75 -1.67 -2.62 12.24
CA GLY A 75 -2.76 -3.09 11.40
C GLY A 75 -2.83 -4.61 11.42
N ILE A 76 -4.04 -5.19 11.49
CA ILE A 76 -4.24 -6.64 11.43
C ILE A 76 -5.48 -6.99 10.61
N ASP A 77 -5.32 -7.98 9.73
CA ASP A 77 -6.38 -8.47 8.85
C ASP A 77 -6.20 -9.97 8.57
N GLU A 78 -7.28 -10.64 8.16
CA GLU A 78 -7.30 -12.06 7.85
C GLU A 78 -7.71 -12.40 6.42
N VAL A 79 -7.26 -13.56 5.96
CA VAL A 79 -7.71 -14.20 4.74
C VAL A 79 -8.00 -15.68 4.98
N GLY A 80 -8.89 -16.26 4.17
CA GLY A 80 -9.19 -17.69 4.25
C GLY A 80 -10.41 -18.07 5.09
N ARG A 81 -11.28 -17.11 5.47
CA ARG A 81 -12.53 -17.43 6.20
C ARG A 81 -13.66 -18.03 5.35
N GLY A 82 -13.73 -17.66 4.08
CA GLY A 82 -14.79 -18.08 3.15
C GLY A 82 -14.51 -19.33 2.31
N PRO A 83 -13.25 -19.63 1.91
CA PRO A 83 -12.95 -20.83 1.13
C PRO A 83 -13.34 -22.14 1.82
N LEU A 84 -13.66 -23.17 1.03
CA LEU A 84 -13.99 -24.52 1.52
C LEU A 84 -12.77 -25.33 1.98
N ALA A 85 -11.57 -24.93 1.60
CA ALA A 85 -10.34 -25.63 1.91
C ALA A 85 -9.21 -24.62 2.14
N GLY A 86 -8.24 -25.04 2.96
CA GLY A 86 -7.10 -24.22 3.35
C GLY A 86 -7.25 -23.61 4.75
N PRO A 87 -6.16 -23.09 5.32
CA PRO A 87 -6.17 -22.47 6.63
C PRO A 87 -6.81 -21.07 6.58
N VAL A 88 -7.13 -20.54 7.75
CA VAL A 88 -7.26 -19.09 7.94
C VAL A 88 -5.89 -18.54 8.33
N VAL A 89 -5.49 -17.43 7.72
CA VAL A 89 -4.19 -16.78 7.95
C VAL A 89 -4.45 -15.32 8.31
N ALA A 90 -3.76 -14.83 9.35
CA ALA A 90 -3.78 -13.44 9.74
C ALA A 90 -2.39 -12.81 9.61
N GLY A 91 -2.35 -11.57 9.13
CA GLY A 91 -1.14 -10.76 9.04
C GLY A 91 -1.23 -9.56 9.98
N ALA A 92 -0.22 -9.37 10.82
CA ALA A 92 -0.06 -8.22 11.70
C ALA A 92 1.14 -7.39 11.22
N VAL A 93 0.94 -6.09 10.97
CA VAL A 93 1.97 -5.21 10.39
C VAL A 93 2.03 -3.90 11.18
N ILE A 94 3.23 -3.52 11.60
CA ILE A 94 3.53 -2.20 12.16
C ILE A 94 4.37 -1.43 11.15
N LEU A 95 3.84 -0.30 10.67
CA LEU A 95 4.56 0.60 9.77
C LEU A 95 5.19 1.77 10.55
N PRO A 96 6.28 2.38 10.05
CA PRO A 96 6.79 3.63 10.58
C PRO A 96 5.73 4.75 10.54
N LYS A 97 5.77 5.69 11.48
CA LYS A 97 4.82 6.81 11.54
C LYS A 97 4.78 7.64 10.26
N ASP A 98 5.96 7.88 9.67
CA ASP A 98 6.11 8.66 8.44
C ASP A 98 6.15 7.78 7.17
N CYS A 99 5.58 6.57 7.25
CA CYS A 99 5.66 5.63 6.14
C CYS A 99 4.69 6.01 5.02
N ASP A 100 5.22 6.43 3.87
CA ASP A 100 4.45 6.61 2.64
C ASP A 100 4.66 5.42 1.70
N ILE A 101 3.63 4.59 1.62
CA ILE A 101 3.53 3.53 0.62
C ILE A 101 2.33 3.86 -0.25
N LEU A 102 2.62 4.43 -1.41
CA LEU A 102 1.60 4.76 -2.40
C LEU A 102 0.93 3.48 -2.93
N TYR A 103 -0.30 3.62 -3.38
CA TYR A 103 -1.10 2.58 -4.02
C TYR A 103 -1.55 1.43 -3.11
N ILE A 104 -1.25 1.47 -1.80
CA ILE A 104 -1.87 0.52 -0.84
C ILE A 104 -3.39 0.66 -0.90
N ASN A 105 -4.06 -0.48 -1.07
CA ASN A 105 -5.51 -0.57 -1.18
C ASN A 105 -5.96 -1.98 -0.81
N ASP A 106 -7.28 -2.20 -0.78
CA ASP A 106 -7.86 -3.54 -0.67
C ASP A 106 -7.22 -4.46 -1.72
N SER A 107 -6.69 -5.60 -1.27
CA SER A 107 -5.95 -6.55 -2.11
C SER A 107 -6.78 -7.05 -3.30
N LYS A 108 -8.11 -7.08 -3.21
CA LYS A 108 -9.02 -7.47 -4.29
C LYS A 108 -9.10 -6.42 -5.41
N LYS A 109 -8.72 -5.16 -5.12
CA LYS A 109 -8.67 -4.07 -6.11
C LYS A 109 -7.31 -3.95 -6.80
N LEU A 110 -6.31 -4.73 -6.38
CA LEU A 110 -4.96 -4.70 -6.90
C LEU A 110 -4.71 -5.86 -7.86
N SER A 111 -3.90 -5.62 -8.90
CA SER A 111 -3.40 -6.70 -9.75
C SER A 111 -2.44 -7.60 -8.96
N ALA A 112 -2.26 -8.85 -9.40
CA ALA A 112 -1.29 -9.75 -8.77
C ALA A 112 0.12 -9.15 -8.75
N ALA A 113 0.60 -8.63 -9.88
CA ALA A 113 1.91 -7.99 -9.96
C ALA A 113 2.05 -6.80 -8.99
N LYS A 114 1.02 -5.96 -8.85
CA LYS A 114 1.08 -4.82 -7.92
C LYS A 114 1.06 -5.27 -6.45
N ARG A 115 0.38 -6.39 -6.14
CA ARG A 115 0.40 -6.96 -4.79
C ARG A 115 1.78 -7.49 -4.41
N GLU A 116 2.45 -8.20 -5.32
CA GLU A 116 3.83 -8.68 -5.09
C GLU A 116 4.78 -7.50 -4.89
N GLU A 117 4.70 -6.46 -5.75
CA GLU A 117 5.50 -5.24 -5.58
C GLU A 117 5.26 -4.57 -4.22
N LEU A 118 4.00 -4.42 -3.82
CA LEU A 118 3.65 -3.82 -2.52
C LEU A 118 4.05 -4.71 -1.34
N TYR A 119 4.00 -6.03 -1.48
CA TYR A 119 4.47 -6.96 -0.47
C TYR A 119 5.94 -6.70 -0.15
N ASP A 120 6.79 -6.65 -1.18
CA ASP A 120 8.23 -6.40 -1.00
C ASP A 120 8.47 -5.03 -0.32
N VAL A 121 7.77 -3.98 -0.77
CA VAL A 121 7.88 -2.63 -0.19
C VAL A 121 7.42 -2.60 1.27
N ILE A 122 6.33 -3.30 1.60
CA ILE A 122 5.83 -3.38 2.98
C ILE A 122 6.85 -4.13 3.85
N MET A 123 7.35 -5.27 3.40
CA MET A 123 8.31 -6.07 4.14
C MET A 123 9.63 -5.34 4.38
N GLU A 124 10.09 -4.53 3.41
CA GLU A 124 11.29 -3.69 3.56
C GLU A 124 11.09 -2.56 4.57
N LYS A 125 9.92 -1.90 4.53
CA LYS A 125 9.66 -0.69 5.33
C LYS A 125 9.08 -0.97 6.71
N ALA A 126 8.45 -2.12 6.94
CA ALA A 126 7.76 -2.42 8.18
C ALA A 126 8.74 -2.48 9.37
N VAL A 127 8.29 -1.94 10.51
CA VAL A 127 9.02 -2.04 11.78
C VAL A 127 8.97 -3.48 12.30
N ALA A 128 7.80 -4.11 12.16
CA ALA A 128 7.57 -5.50 12.52
C ALA A 128 6.44 -6.09 11.69
N VAL A 129 6.57 -7.37 11.38
CA VAL A 129 5.55 -8.18 10.70
C VAL A 129 5.41 -9.50 11.42
N GLY A 130 4.18 -9.94 11.64
CA GLY A 130 3.85 -11.24 12.21
C GLY A 130 2.78 -11.94 11.38
N ILE A 131 2.92 -13.26 11.24
CA ILE A 131 1.98 -14.10 10.48
C ILE A 131 1.52 -15.25 11.38
N GLY A 132 0.22 -15.35 11.57
CA GLY A 132 -0.41 -16.45 12.31
C GLY A 132 -1.39 -17.21 11.42
N MET A 133 -1.65 -18.47 11.76
CA MET A 133 -2.56 -19.31 10.99
C MET A 133 -3.24 -20.36 11.85
N ALA A 134 -4.47 -20.73 11.48
CA ALA A 134 -5.15 -21.89 12.03
C ALA A 134 -5.48 -22.89 10.92
N SER A 135 -5.13 -24.15 11.14
CA SER A 135 -5.32 -25.22 10.16
C SER A 135 -6.81 -25.54 9.95
N PRO A 136 -7.18 -26.21 8.84
CA PRO A 136 -8.55 -26.71 8.64
C PRO A 136 -9.04 -27.57 9.81
N GLN A 137 -8.18 -28.46 10.32
CA GLN A 137 -8.50 -29.31 11.47
C GLN A 137 -8.83 -28.47 12.70
N ARG A 138 -8.04 -27.41 12.94
CA ARG A 138 -8.29 -26.48 14.02
C ARG A 138 -9.60 -25.72 13.83
N ILE A 139 -9.88 -25.26 12.60
CA ILE A 139 -11.15 -24.59 12.26
C ILE A 139 -12.35 -25.49 12.58
N ASP A 140 -12.28 -26.78 12.24
CA ASP A 140 -13.35 -27.74 12.53
C ASP A 140 -13.57 -27.95 14.05
N GLU A 141 -12.49 -27.89 14.84
CA GLU A 141 -12.55 -28.04 16.30
C GLU A 141 -13.18 -26.82 16.99
N ILE A 142 -12.78 -25.60 16.59
CA ILE A 142 -13.10 -24.38 17.35
C ILE A 142 -13.99 -23.39 16.62
N ASN A 143 -14.46 -23.72 15.42
CA ASN A 143 -15.16 -22.85 14.47
C ASN A 143 -14.30 -21.72 13.85
N ILE A 144 -14.76 -21.20 12.71
CA ILE A 144 -14.00 -20.23 11.90
C ILE A 144 -13.74 -18.91 12.62
N LEU A 145 -14.64 -18.46 13.50
CA LEU A 145 -14.46 -17.19 14.21
C LEU A 145 -13.35 -17.31 15.25
N GLN A 146 -13.33 -18.38 16.04
CA GLN A 146 -12.28 -18.59 17.04
C GLN A 146 -10.93 -18.91 16.39
N ALA A 147 -10.94 -19.67 15.29
CA ALA A 147 -9.74 -19.91 14.50
C ALA A 147 -9.14 -18.62 13.94
N THR A 148 -9.98 -17.66 13.53
CA THR A 148 -9.54 -16.32 13.13
C THR A 148 -8.88 -15.58 14.29
N TYR A 149 -9.49 -15.59 15.48
CA TYR A 149 -8.88 -14.97 16.67
C TYR A 149 -7.57 -15.66 17.10
N GLU A 150 -7.47 -16.98 16.96
CA GLU A 150 -6.24 -17.73 17.22
C GLU A 150 -5.13 -17.32 16.25
N ALA A 151 -5.42 -17.26 14.94
CA ALA A 151 -4.48 -16.79 13.93
C ALA A 151 -4.06 -15.33 14.19
N MET A 152 -4.99 -14.44 14.55
CA MET A 152 -4.69 -13.04 14.85
C MET A 152 -3.77 -12.90 16.08
N ARG A 153 -4.06 -13.62 17.17
CA ARG A 153 -3.22 -13.61 18.38
C ARG A 153 -1.83 -14.18 18.10
N GLU A 154 -1.74 -15.22 17.29
CA GLU A 154 -0.46 -15.78 16.85
C GLU A 154 0.32 -14.78 15.97
N ALA A 155 -0.35 -14.05 15.08
CA ALA A 155 0.30 -13.01 14.28
C ALA A 155 0.88 -11.91 15.18
N ILE A 156 0.12 -11.43 16.16
CA ILE A 156 0.56 -10.39 17.11
C ILE A 156 1.72 -10.88 17.97
N SER A 157 1.68 -12.13 18.44
CA SER A 157 2.74 -12.66 19.32
C SER A 157 4.09 -12.84 18.62
N LYS A 158 4.10 -12.86 17.28
CA LYS A 158 5.31 -12.94 16.45
C LYS A 158 5.90 -11.59 16.08
N LEU A 159 5.27 -10.47 16.45
CA LEU A 159 5.84 -9.15 16.25
C LEU A 159 7.10 -8.98 17.12
N SER A 160 8.17 -8.43 16.54
CA SER A 160 9.42 -8.14 17.26
C SER A 160 9.29 -7.00 18.27
N VAL A 161 8.26 -6.16 18.12
CA VAL A 161 7.90 -5.09 19.04
C VAL A 161 6.43 -5.22 19.43
N LYS A 162 6.13 -4.87 20.68
CA LYS A 162 4.75 -4.93 21.19
C LYS A 162 3.95 -3.73 20.68
N PRO A 163 2.78 -3.92 20.05
CA PRO A 163 1.91 -2.81 19.70
C PRO A 163 1.22 -2.20 20.92
N ASP A 164 1.01 -0.90 20.88
CA ASP A 164 0.21 -0.15 21.86
C ASP A 164 -1.28 -0.20 21.51
N ILE A 165 -1.59 -0.19 20.21
CA ILE A 165 -2.95 -0.26 19.68
C ILE A 165 -3.01 -1.15 18.44
N LEU A 166 -4.15 -1.82 18.28
CA LEU A 166 -4.48 -2.64 17.12
C LEU A 166 -5.55 -1.92 16.29
N LEU A 167 -5.34 -1.82 14.98
CA LEU A 167 -6.33 -1.39 14.00
C LEU A 167 -6.76 -2.63 13.20
N ASN A 168 -8.03 -2.98 13.27
CA ASN A 168 -8.57 -4.16 12.62
C ASN A 168 -10.02 -3.93 12.17
N ASP A 169 -10.47 -4.72 11.21
CA ASP A 169 -11.84 -4.58 10.72
C ASP A 169 -12.83 -5.39 11.58
N ALA A 170 -13.86 -4.70 12.07
CA ALA A 170 -15.12 -5.25 12.58
C ALA A 170 -15.10 -6.33 13.69
N VAL A 171 -13.98 -6.60 14.36
CA VAL A 171 -13.91 -7.57 15.47
C VAL A 171 -13.17 -7.05 16.70
N THR A 172 -13.50 -7.54 17.89
CA THR A 172 -12.66 -7.36 19.08
C THR A 172 -11.89 -8.65 19.30
N ILE A 173 -10.56 -8.59 19.20
CA ILE A 173 -9.70 -9.74 19.46
C ILE A 173 -9.70 -9.98 20.98
N PRO A 174 -10.20 -11.14 21.47
CA PRO A 174 -10.30 -11.42 22.91
C PRO A 174 -8.96 -11.72 23.60
#